data_AF-A0A0L7LZ35-F1
#
_entry.id   AF-A0A0L7LZ35-F1
#
_cell.length_a   1.000
_cell.length_b   1.000
_cell.length_c   1.000
_cell.angle_alpha   90.00
_cell.angle_beta   90.00
_cell.angle_gamma   90.00
#
_symmetry.space_group_name_H-M   'P 1'
#
loop_
_entity.id
_entity.type
_entity.pdbx_description
1 polymer ?
#
loop_
_entity_poly.entity_id
_entity_poly.type
_entity_poly.pdbx_seq_one_letter_code
_entity_poly.pdbx_strand_id
1 'polypeptide(L)'
;MKDDEYDRIKGIFPRNLDVSKLRLTHVMVNKARPGRRRTYKAHGRINPFMSPPCHIQIIAREINKPAKKSLLSNAEKQKKLPFKVTLKKLIKLNISNQNRLKNKSVKKQQTVQ
;
A
#
# COMPACT_ATOMS: atom_id res chain seq x y z
N MET A 1 22.04 5.32 -26.15
CA MET A 1 22.37 5.11 -24.71
C MET A 1 21.14 5.07 -23.82
N LYS A 2 20.17 5.99 -23.91
CA LYS A 2 18.90 5.86 -23.16
C LYS A 2 17.87 4.96 -23.84
N ASP A 3 17.93 4.87 -25.17
CA ASP A 3 16.97 4.10 -25.98
C ASP A 3 17.14 2.58 -25.77
N ASP A 4 18.39 2.12 -25.59
CA ASP A 4 18.76 0.71 -25.41
C ASP A 4 18.26 0.08 -24.09
N GLU A 5 18.01 0.91 -23.07
CA GLU A 5 17.47 0.47 -21.78
C GLU A 5 15.94 0.41 -21.82
N TYR A 6 15.32 1.37 -22.51
CA TYR A 6 13.87 1.45 -22.69
C TYR A 6 13.33 0.26 -23.49
N ASP A 7 14.02 -0.14 -24.57
CA ASP A 7 13.63 -1.28 -25.40
C ASP A 7 13.82 -2.62 -24.67
N ARG A 8 14.81 -2.74 -23.78
CA ARG A 8 14.97 -3.92 -22.91
C ARG A 8 13.80 -4.07 -21.94
N ILE A 9 13.36 -2.97 -21.32
CA ILE A 9 12.21 -3.00 -20.41
C ILE A 9 10.92 -3.28 -21.18
N LYS A 10 10.75 -2.71 -22.38
CA LYS A 10 9.60 -2.95 -23.24
C LYS A 10 9.51 -4.41 -23.70
N GLY A 11 10.63 -5.05 -24.01
CA GLY A 11 10.70 -6.46 -24.41
C GLY A 11 10.38 -7.47 -23.29
N ILE A 12 10.52 -7.08 -22.02
CA ILE A 12 10.22 -7.95 -20.86
C ILE A 12 8.71 -8.09 -20.64
N PHE A 13 7.90 -7.10 -21.04
CA PHE A 13 6.46 -7.13 -20.84
C PHE A 13 5.75 -7.66 -22.11
N PRO A 14 5.15 -8.87 -22.09
CA PRO A 14 4.45 -9.44 -23.24
C PRO A 14 3.12 -8.74 -23.55
N ARG A 15 2.71 -7.79 -22.72
CA ARG A 15 1.52 -6.96 -22.94
C ARG A 15 2.01 -5.56 -23.35
N ASN A 16 1.41 -5.00 -24.39
CA ASN A 16 1.74 -3.71 -24.99
C ASN A 16 1.38 -2.52 -24.07
N LEU A 17 1.98 -2.45 -22.87
CA LEU A 17 1.79 -1.37 -21.90
C LEU A 17 2.72 -0.19 -22.21
N ASP A 18 2.22 1.02 -21.98
CA ASP A 18 3.01 2.24 -22.09
C ASP A 18 3.91 2.41 -20.85
N VAL A 19 5.21 2.24 -21.04
CA VAL A 19 6.23 2.36 -19.98
C VAL A 19 6.21 3.74 -19.32
N SER A 20 5.82 4.80 -20.05
CA SER A 20 5.77 6.17 -19.53
C SER A 20 4.64 6.38 -18.49
N LYS A 21 3.58 5.57 -18.55
CA LYS A 21 2.39 5.68 -17.69
C LYS A 21 2.33 4.60 -16.60
N LEU A 22 3.34 3.74 -16.54
CA LEU A 22 3.40 2.66 -15.58
C LEU A 22 3.75 3.19 -14.20
N ARG A 23 2.92 2.87 -13.19
CA ARG A 23 3.20 3.21 -11.79
C ARG A 23 3.23 1.97 -10.92
N LEU A 24 4.18 1.94 -9.99
CA LEU A 24 4.28 0.90 -8.98
C LEU A 24 3.10 1.03 -8.02
N THR A 25 2.24 0.01 -7.97
CA THR A 25 1.07 -0.02 -7.08
C THR A 25 1.38 -0.71 -5.76
N HIS A 26 2.21 -1.74 -5.80
CA HIS A 26 2.53 -2.54 -4.64
C HIS A 26 3.96 -3.05 -4.73
N VAL A 27 4.69 -2.88 -3.64
CA VAL A 27 6.04 -3.41 -3.45
C VAL A 27 6.03 -4.15 -2.12
N MET A 28 6.34 -5.44 -2.15
CA MET A 28 6.41 -6.29 -0.98
C MET A 28 7.76 -6.96 -0.90
N VAL A 29 8.33 -6.96 0.31
CA VAL A 29 9.62 -7.60 0.60
C VAL A 29 9.42 -8.56 1.76
N ASN A 30 9.65 -9.85 1.50
CA ASN A 30 9.56 -10.91 2.50
C ASN A 30 10.95 -11.48 2.78
N LYS A 31 11.21 -11.84 4.04
CA LYS A 31 12.44 -12.55 4.40
C LYS A 31 12.41 -13.94 3.78
N ALA A 32 13.50 -14.33 3.12
CA ALA A 32 13.71 -15.67 2.63
C ALA A 32 14.49 -16.50 3.66
N ARG A 33 14.55 -17.82 3.46
CA ARG A 33 15.32 -18.71 4.35
C ARG A 33 16.81 -18.36 4.25
N PRO A 34 17.50 -18.10 5.37
CA PRO A 34 18.92 -17.80 5.35
C PRO A 34 19.76 -19.01 4.93
N GLY A 35 20.81 -18.75 4.15
CA GLY A 35 21.83 -19.74 3.82
C GLY A 35 22.65 -20.10 5.06
N ARG A 36 23.03 -21.37 5.22
CA ARG A 36 23.83 -21.84 6.36
C ARG A 36 25.31 -21.88 5.99
N ARG A 37 26.12 -21.02 6.63
CA ARG A 37 27.59 -21.10 6.63
C ARG A 37 28.11 -21.07 8.06
N ARG A 38 29.37 -21.43 8.25
CA ARG A 38 30.07 -21.43 9.55
C ARG A 38 31.18 -20.39 9.55
N THR A 39 31.39 -19.74 10.68
CA THR A 39 32.58 -18.95 10.98
C THR A 39 33.33 -19.62 12.13
N TYR A 40 34.61 -19.88 11.92
CA TYR A 40 35.51 -20.37 12.94
C TYR A 40 36.05 -19.18 13.74
N LYS A 41 36.01 -19.29 15.07
CA LYS A 41 36.53 -18.30 16.01
C LYS A 41 37.60 -18.95 16.90
N ALA A 42 38.29 -18.12 17.69
CA ALA A 42 39.27 -18.58 18.66
C ALA A 42 38.72 -19.68 19.58
N HIS A 43 39.63 -20.53 20.09
CA HIS A 43 39.32 -21.65 21.00
C HIS A 43 38.31 -22.67 20.44
N GLY A 44 38.27 -22.87 19.11
CA GLY A 44 37.41 -23.86 18.47
C GLY A 44 35.92 -23.47 18.43
N ARG A 45 35.57 -22.21 18.73
CA ARG A 45 34.18 -21.76 18.72
C ARG A 45 33.64 -21.68 17.28
N ILE A 46 32.50 -22.33 17.03
CA ILE A 46 31.80 -22.33 15.73
C ILE A 46 30.53 -21.48 15.82
N ASN A 47 30.45 -20.42 15.04
CA ASN A 47 29.26 -19.57 14.95
C ASN A 47 28.58 -19.69 13.57
N PRO A 48 27.26 -19.48 13.48
CA PRO A 48 26.59 -19.36 12.19
C PRO A 48 26.96 -18.03 11.52
N PHE A 49 27.25 -18.09 10.23
CA PHE A 49 27.28 -16.93 9.34
C PHE A 49 26.17 -17.10 8.31
N MET A 50 25.10 -16.34 8.49
CA MET A 50 23.89 -16.48 7.70
C MET A 50 23.73 -15.27 6.78
N SER A 51 23.52 -15.52 5.49
CA SER A 51 23.09 -14.46 4.58
C SER A 51 21.64 -14.07 4.89
N PRO A 52 21.24 -12.79 4.73
CA PRO A 52 19.86 -12.35 4.83
C PRO A 52 19.19 -12.17 3.44
N PRO A 53 18.77 -13.26 2.75
CA PRO A 53 18.08 -13.14 1.47
C PRO A 53 16.63 -12.65 1.65
N CYS A 54 16.05 -12.08 0.59
CA CYS A 54 14.66 -11.66 0.54
C CYS A 54 13.96 -12.01 -0.78
N HIS A 55 12.64 -12.15 -0.73
CA HIS A 55 11.77 -12.25 -1.89
C HIS A 55 11.14 -10.88 -2.13
N ILE A 56 11.35 -10.33 -3.32
CA ILE A 56 10.80 -9.02 -3.72
C ILE A 56 9.70 -9.26 -4.74
N GLN A 57 8.50 -8.76 -4.44
CA GLN A 57 7.36 -8.77 -5.35
C GLN A 57 7.03 -7.33 -5.73
N ILE A 58 7.03 -7.06 -7.03
CA ILE A 58 6.75 -5.74 -7.59
C ILE A 58 5.54 -5.88 -8.51
N ILE A 59 4.49 -5.09 -8.25
CA ILE A 59 3.31 -5.01 -9.09
C ILE A 59 3.20 -3.59 -9.61
N ALA A 60 3.21 -3.48 -10.94
CA ALA A 60 3.07 -2.22 -11.66
C ALA A 60 1.77 -2.24 -12.48
N ARG A 61 1.11 -1.09 -12.58
CA ARG A 61 -0.11 -0.90 -13.36
C ARG A 61 -0.05 0.41 -14.11
N GLU A 62 -0.61 0.42 -15.32
CA GLU A 62 -0.83 1.65 -16.08
C GLU A 62 -1.98 2.45 -15.45
N ILE A 63 -1.75 3.73 -15.17
CA ILE A 63 -2.74 4.60 -14.55
C ILE A 63 -3.28 5.56 -15.62
N ASN A 64 -4.49 5.29 -16.12
CA ASN A 64 -5.15 6.11 -17.14
C ASN A 64 -5.81 7.38 -16.58
N LYS A 65 -6.10 7.42 -15.28
CA LYS A 65 -6.67 8.59 -14.59
C LYS A 65 -5.94 8.78 -13.26
N PRO A 66 -5.46 9.99 -12.92
CA PRO A 66 -4.85 10.22 -11.61
C PRO A 66 -5.86 9.87 -10.52
N ALA A 67 -5.49 8.94 -9.64
CA ALA A 67 -6.34 8.56 -8.52
C ALA A 67 -6.72 9.83 -7.73
N LYS A 68 -8.01 10.05 -7.48
CA LYS A 68 -8.45 11.10 -6.56
C LYS A 68 -7.75 10.84 -5.23
N LYS A 69 -6.86 11.75 -4.82
CA LYS A 69 -6.22 11.69 -3.51
C LYS A 69 -7.33 11.48 -2.48
N SER A 70 -7.11 10.54 -1.56
CA SER A 70 -8.08 10.16 -0.52
C SER A 70 -8.82 11.40 -0.01
N LEU A 71 -10.15 11.30 0.17
CA LEU A 71 -11.00 12.39 0.66
C LEU A 71 -10.52 13.01 1.99
N LEU A 72 -9.63 12.31 2.70
CA LEU A 72 -8.98 12.80 3.90
C LEU A 72 -7.62 13.41 3.58
N SER A 73 -7.46 14.68 3.97
CA SER A 73 -6.20 15.42 3.89
C SER A 73 -5.16 14.80 4.84
N ASN A 74 -3.87 14.97 4.54
CA ASN A 74 -2.80 14.47 5.42
C ASN A 74 -2.89 15.03 6.86
N ALA A 75 -3.53 16.19 7.04
CA ALA A 75 -3.80 16.80 8.34
C ALA A 75 -4.82 16.00 9.18
N GLU A 76 -5.79 15.32 8.56
CA GLU A 76 -6.79 14.50 9.27
C GLU A 76 -6.23 13.14 9.70
N LYS A 77 -5.20 12.65 9.00
CA LYS A 77 -4.47 11.42 9.36
C LYS A 77 -3.59 11.60 10.61
N GLN A 78 -3.14 12.83 10.90
CA GLN A 78 -2.24 13.13 12.02
C GLN A 78 -2.94 13.54 13.32
N LYS A 79 -4.28 13.70 13.34
CA LYS A 79 -5.01 13.93 14.59
C LYS A 79 -4.92 12.67 15.46
N LYS A 80 -3.94 12.61 16.37
CA LYS A 80 -3.92 11.65 17.47
C LYS A 80 -5.16 11.90 18.31
N LEU A 81 -6.11 10.97 18.23
CA LEU A 81 -7.32 11.01 19.04
C LEU A 81 -6.95 10.76 20.51
N PRO A 82 -7.59 11.43 21.47
CA PRO A 82 -7.30 11.26 22.90
C PRO A 82 -7.63 9.85 23.43
N PHE A 83 -8.27 9.01 22.61
CA PHE A 83 -8.54 7.60 22.89
C PHE A 83 -8.37 6.76 21.62
N LYS A 84 -7.99 5.48 21.79
CA LYS A 84 -7.69 4.53 20.70
C LYS A 84 -8.96 4.10 19.96
N VAL A 85 -9.54 4.99 19.17
CA VAL A 85 -10.63 4.65 18.24
C VAL A 85 -10.03 4.12 16.96
N THR A 86 -10.51 2.96 16.52
CA THR A 86 -10.11 2.42 15.22
C THR A 86 -10.67 3.28 14.09
N LEU A 87 -9.89 3.47 13.03
CA LEU A 87 -10.30 4.19 11.82
C LEU A 87 -11.62 3.65 11.25
N LYS A 88 -11.86 2.33 11.36
CA LYS A 88 -13.12 1.67 10.99
C LYS A 88 -14.31 2.20 11.79
N LYS A 89 -14.17 2.39 13.10
CA LYS A 89 -15.24 2.93 13.96
C LYS A 89 -15.54 4.39 13.63
N LEU A 90 -14.52 5.17 13.25
CA LEU A 90 -14.67 6.58 12.88
C LEU A 90 -15.35 6.77 11.52
N ILE A 91 -14.95 5.99 10.50
CA ILE A 91 -15.63 5.96 9.19
C ILE A 91 -17.08 5.50 9.36
N LYS A 92 -17.32 4.46 10.17
CA LYS A 92 -18.68 3.98 10.47
C LYS A 92 -19.52 5.04 11.19
N LEU A 93 -18.96 5.80 12.13
CA LEU A 93 -19.65 6.90 12.80
C LEU A 93 -19.99 8.04 11.83
N ASN A 94 -19.09 8.41 10.92
CA ASN A 94 -19.35 9.47 9.94
C ASN A 94 -20.45 9.05 8.93
N ILE A 95 -20.38 7.82 8.40
CA ILE A 95 -21.41 7.26 7.52
C ILE A 95 -22.75 7.13 8.26
N SER A 96 -22.74 6.67 9.52
CA SER A 96 -23.93 6.53 10.36
C SER A 96 -24.59 7.89 10.64
N ASN A 97 -23.80 8.92 10.93
CA ASN A 97 -24.30 10.28 11.15
C ASN A 97 -24.93 10.88 9.88
N GLN A 98 -24.33 10.66 8.71
CA GLN A 98 -24.94 11.08 7.44
C GLN A 98 -26.26 10.36 7.17
N ASN A 99 -26.32 9.04 7.43
CA ASN A 99 -27.56 8.27 7.26
C ASN A 99 -28.64 8.71 8.26
N ARG A 100 -28.28 9.03 9.50
CA ARG A 100 -29.20 9.58 10.51
C ARG A 100 -29.77 10.94 10.11
N LEU A 101 -28.95 11.83 9.54
CA LEU A 101 -29.39 13.14 9.04
C LEU A 101 -30.32 13.00 7.83
N LYS A 102 -29.98 12.11 6.87
CA LYS A 102 -30.84 11.78 5.72
C LYS A 102 -32.19 11.21 6.17
N ASN A 103 -32.18 10.31 7.15
CA ASN A 103 -33.42 9.74 7.68
C ASN A 103 -34.27 10.79 8.42
N LYS A 104 -33.63 11.75 9.11
CA LYS A 104 -34.34 12.90 9.71
C LYS A 104 -34.97 13.82 8.65
N SER A 105 -34.29 14.10 7.54
CA SER A 105 -34.85 14.93 6.46
C SER A 105 -36.03 14.25 5.77
N VAL A 106 -35.95 12.93 5.52
CA VAL A 106 -37.07 12.16 4.95
C VAL A 106 -38.29 12.16 5.88
N LYS A 107 -38.08 11.97 7.18
CA LYS A 107 -39.17 11.99 8.17
C LYS A 107 -39.80 13.38 8.30
N LYS A 108 -39.02 14.46 8.17
CA LYS A 108 -39.50 15.84 8.15
C LYS A 108 -40.32 16.17 6.89
N GLN A 109 -40.01 15.54 5.76
CA GLN A 109 -40.77 15.69 4.51
C GLN A 109 -42.11 14.95 4.55
N GLN A 110 -42.20 13.83 5.27
CA GLN A 110 -43.44 13.05 5.43
C GLN A 110 -44.43 13.67 6.43
N THR A 111 -43.98 14.52 7.36
CA THR A 111 -44.85 15.22 8.32
C THR A 111 -45.39 16.56 7.84
N VAL A 112 -45.01 16.99 6.62
CA VAL A 112 -45.42 18.29 6.01
C VAL A 112 -46.35 18.04 4.80
N GLN A 113 -46.77 16.79 4.59
CA GLN A 113 -47.91 16.41 3.74
C GLN A 113 -49.05 15.99 4.65
#